data_AF-A0A8S4R1J4-F1
#
_entry.id   AF-A0A8S4R1J4-F1
#
_cell.length_a   1.000
_cell.length_b   1.000
_cell.length_c   1.000
_cell.angle_alpha   90.00
_cell.angle_beta   90.00
_cell.angle_gamma   90.00
#
_symmetry.space_group_name_H-M   'P 1'
#
loop_
_entity.id
_entity.type
_entity.pdbx_description
1 polymer ?
#
loop_
_entity_poly.entity_id
_entity_poly.type
_entity_poly.pdbx_seq_one_letter_code
_entity_poly.pdbx_strand_id
1 'polypeptide(L)' 'MLTYRYPSTGILHLYQDELKDMDFIAAAQFLTKLPEDLDPEALFRSISSVSMTLDGMSFEELVSCSSLDEDVSARL' A
#
# COMPACT_ATOMS: atom_id res chain seq x y z
N MET A 1 0.03 -19.23 3.64
CA MET A 1 -1.28 -18.58 3.45
C MET A 1 -1.23 -17.12 3.95
N LEU A 2 -0.19 -16.35 3.61
CA LEU A 2 0.06 -14.98 4.12
C LEU A 2 -0.02 -13.91 3.01
N THR A 3 -0.37 -14.29 1.78
CA THR A 3 -0.22 -13.47 0.56
C THR A 3 -1.32 -12.42 0.34
N TYR A 4 -2.17 -12.14 1.33
CA TYR A 4 -3.30 -11.20 1.18
C TYR A 4 -3.27 -10.07 2.21
N ARG A 5 -2.10 -9.78 2.80
CA ARG A 5 -1.99 -8.88 3.94
C ARG A 5 -2.26 -7.40 3.57
N TYR A 6 -2.08 -6.99 2.31
CA TYR A 6 -2.18 -5.57 1.90
C TYR A 6 -2.90 -5.38 0.55
N PRO A 7 -4.23 -5.45 0.51
CA PRO A 7 -5.00 -5.30 -0.72
C PRO A 7 -4.88 -3.90 -1.34
N SER A 8 -4.78 -2.85 -0.52
CA SER A 8 -4.70 -1.47 -0.98
C SER A 8 -3.44 -1.19 -1.81
N THR A 9 -2.31 -1.81 -1.46
CA THR A 9 -1.05 -1.63 -2.20
C THR A 9 -1.09 -2.34 -3.56
N GLY A 10 -1.84 -3.43 -3.67
CA GLY A 10 -2.05 -4.12 -4.94
C GLY A 10 -2.85 -3.28 -5.95
N ILE A 11 -3.82 -2.50 -5.47
CA ILE A 11 -4.60 -1.57 -6.32
C ILE A 11 -3.70 -0.44 -6.84
N LEU A 12 -2.91 0.16 -5.95
CA LEU A 12 -1.97 1.21 -6.34
C LEU A 12 -0.90 0.69 -7.32
N HIS A 13 -0.45 -0.56 -7.14
CA HIS A 13 0.51 -1.18 -8.05
C HIS A 13 -0.11 -1.53 -9.41
N LEU A 14 -1.37 -1.99 -9.43
CA LEU A 14 -2.09 -2.35 -10.65
C LEU A 14 -2.32 -1.14 -11.57
N TYR A 15 -2.66 0.01 -10.98
CA TYR A 15 -2.93 1.26 -11.71
C TYR A 15 -1.76 2.26 -11.64
N GLN A 16 -0.57 1.81 -11.25
CA GLN A 16 0.56 2.69 -11.01
C GLN A 16 0.93 3.54 -12.22
N ASP A 17 0.86 2.96 -13.43
CA ASP A 17 1.25 3.65 -14.65
C ASP A 17 0.15 4.63 -15.11
N GLU A 18 -1.13 4.27 -14.96
CA GLU A 18 -2.24 5.21 -15.18
C GLU A 18 -2.20 6.38 -14.18
N LEU A 19 -1.97 6.10 -12.90
CA LEU A 19 -1.91 7.11 -11.84
C LEU A 19 -0.73 8.08 -12.03
N LYS A 20 0.37 7.65 -12.65
CA LYS A 20 1.54 8.51 -12.94
C LYS A 20 1.26 9.53 -14.04
N ASP A 21 0.42 9.17 -15.00
CA ASP A 21 0.04 10.03 -16.11
C ASP A 21 -1.11 10.99 -15.75
N MET A 22 -1.79 10.75 -14.62
CA MET A 22 -2.88 11.57 -14.09
C MET A 22 -2.37 12.77 -13.27
N ASP A 23 -3.13 13.87 -13.30
CA ASP A 23 -2.93 14.95 -12.34
C ASP A 23 -3.48 14.56 -10.94
N PHE A 24 -3.10 15.33 -9.91
CA PHE A 24 -3.47 15.03 -8.52
C PHE A 24 -4.98 14.87 -8.30
N ILE A 25 -5.80 15.67 -9.00
CA ILE A 25 -7.25 15.65 -8.84
C ILE A 25 -7.87 14.44 -9.53
N ALA A 26 -7.42 14.13 -10.76
CA ALA A 26 -7.84 12.95 -11.51
C ALA A 26 -7.45 11.67 -10.78
N ALA A 27 -6.22 11.59 -10.26
CA ALA A 27 -5.75 10.47 -9.46
C ALA A 27 -6.62 10.28 -8.19
N ALA A 28 -6.93 11.36 -7.46
CA ALA A 28 -7.80 11.29 -6.28
C ALA A 28 -9.23 10.84 -6.64
N GLN A 29 -9.78 11.33 -7.75
CA GLN A 29 -11.09 10.90 -8.24
C GLN A 29 -11.10 9.42 -8.64
N PHE A 30 -10.06 8.96 -9.34
CA PHE A 30 -9.89 7.56 -9.70
C PHE A 30 -9.83 6.65 -8.47
N LEU A 31 -9.06 7.02 -7.43
CA LEU A 31 -8.96 6.23 -6.20
C LEU A 31 -10.25 6.22 -5.36
N THR A 32 -11.07 7.27 -5.45
CA THR A 32 -12.38 7.30 -4.76
C THR A 32 -13.48 6.57 -5.53
N LYS A 33 -13.30 6.38 -6.84
CA LYS A 33 -14.21 5.63 -7.73
C LYS A 33 -13.41 4.65 -8.57
N LEU A 34 -12.96 3.58 -7.90
CA LEU A 34 -12.30 2.49 -8.60
C LEU A 34 -13.23 1.88 -9.65
N PRO A 35 -12.70 1.42 -10.78
CA PRO A 35 -13.47 0.68 -11.78
C PRO A 35 -14.14 -0.54 -11.14
N GLU A 36 -15.43 -0.75 -11.44
CA GLU A 36 -16.19 -1.92 -10.97
C GLU A 36 -15.77 -3.22 -11.70
N ASP A 37 -15.20 -3.10 -12.90
CA ASP A 37 -14.61 -4.20 -13.68
C ASP A 37 -13.16 -4.50 -13.29
N LEU A 38 -12.91 -4.65 -11.99
CA LEU A 38 -11.56 -4.92 -11.48
C LEU A 38 -11.28 -6.43 -11.53
N ASP A 39 -10.29 -6.85 -12.35
CA ASP A 39 -9.92 -8.26 -12.47
C ASP A 39 -9.29 -8.75 -11.14
N PRO A 40 -9.98 -9.64 -10.39
CA PRO A 40 -9.48 -10.12 -9.11
C PRO A 40 -8.18 -10.91 -9.26
N GLU A 41 -7.95 -11.60 -10.38
CA GLU A 41 -6.73 -12.38 -10.61
C GLU A 41 -5.52 -11.45 -10.81
N ALA A 42 -5.70 -10.38 -11.58
CA ALA A 42 -4.68 -9.34 -11.75
C ALA A 42 -4.39 -8.63 -10.42
N LEU A 43 -5.43 -8.31 -9.64
CA LEU A 43 -5.29 -7.76 -8.29
C LEU A 43 -4.47 -8.71 -7.40
N PHE A 44 -4.81 -10.00 -7.34
CA PHE A 44 -4.11 -10.94 -6.46
C PHE A 44 -2.66 -11.17 -6.88
N ARG A 45 -2.34 -11.17 -8.19
CA ARG A 45 -0.94 -11.12 -8.66
C ARG A 45 -0.24 -9.86 -8.20
N SER A 46 -0.89 -8.71 -8.35
CA SER A 46 -0.35 -7.42 -7.95
C SER A 46 -0.05 -7.38 -6.45
N ILE A 47 -1.00 -7.82 -5.61
CA ILE A 47 -0.82 -7.96 -4.15
C ILE A 47 0.32 -8.94 -3.84
N SER A 48 0.41 -10.06 -4.54
CA SER A 48 1.47 -11.06 -4.34
C SER A 48 2.86 -10.56 -4.74
N SER A 49 2.93 -9.69 -5.74
CA SER A 49 4.17 -9.07 -6.21
C SER A 49 4.65 -7.95 -5.28
N VAL A 50 3.73 -7.36 -4.51
CA VAL A 50 4.05 -6.28 -3.58
C VAL A 50 4.39 -6.86 -2.21
N SER A 51 5.68 -7.14 -1.98
CA SER A 51 6.20 -7.42 -0.64
C SER A 51 6.64 -6.11 0.03
N MET A 52 5.92 -5.68 1.07
CA MET A 52 6.37 -4.59 1.95
C MET A 52 7.47 -5.10 2.89
N THR A 53 8.67 -5.24 2.33
CA THR A 53 9.91 -5.49 3.09
C THR A 53 10.87 -4.34 2.84
N LEU A 54 11.29 -3.65 3.89
CA LEU A 54 12.31 -2.61 3.83
C LEU A 54 13.55 -3.13 4.56
N ASP A 55 14.69 -3.22 3.88
CA ASP A 55 15.96 -3.72 4.45
C ASP A 55 15.86 -5.04 5.24
N GLY A 56 15.00 -5.96 4.77
CA GLY A 56 14.78 -7.26 5.41
C GLY A 56 13.81 -7.24 6.61
N MET A 57 13.30 -6.06 6.98
CA MET A 57 12.25 -5.91 7.99
C MET A 57 10.88 -5.98 7.31
N SER A 58 9.97 -6.77 7.88
CA SER A 58 8.57 -6.79 7.48
C SER A 58 7.86 -5.50 7.91
N PHE A 59 6.75 -5.14 7.26
CA PHE A 59 5.95 -3.98 7.65
C PHE A 59 5.53 -3.99 9.14
N GLU A 60 5.23 -5.16 9.72
CA GLU A 60 4.93 -5.30 11.16
C GLU A 60 6.11 -4.86 12.03
N GLU A 61 7.33 -5.26 11.67
CA GLU A 61 8.55 -4.85 12.38
C GLU A 61 8.86 -3.37 12.18
N LEU A 62 8.66 -2.86 10.97
CA LEU A 62 8.88 -1.47 10.62
C LEU A 62 7.93 -0.54 11.40
N VAL A 63 6.64 -0.90 11.45
CA VAL A 63 5.64 -0.21 12.28
C VAL A 63 6.05 -0.25 13.75
N SER A 64 6.44 -1.42 14.25
CA SER A 64 6.88 -1.59 15.64
C SER A 64 8.14 -0.78 15.97
N CYS A 65 9.07 -0.61 15.03
CA CYS A 65 10.26 0.22 15.20
C CYS A 65 9.93 1.71 15.18
N SER A 66 9.00 2.14 14.31
CA SER A 66 8.59 3.55 14.21
C SER A 66 7.73 4.04 15.39
N SER A 67 7.09 3.14 16.13
CA SER A 67 6.28 3.48 17.31
C SER A 67 7.09 3.73 18.59
N LEU A 68 8.42 3.55 18.57
CA LEU A 68 9.25 3.69 19.77
C LEU A 68 9.67 5.14 20.10
N ASP A 69 9.38 6.11 19.22
CA ASP A 69 9.75 7.52 19.42
C ASP A 69 8.71 8.35 20.20
N GLU A 70 7.53 7.80 20.54
CA GLU A 70 6.49 8.55 21.27
C GLU A 70 6.62 8.53 22.81
N ASP A 71 7.56 7.79 23.40
CA ASP A 71 7.67 7.65 24.87
C ASP A 71 8.66 8.63 25.55
N VAL A 72 9.35 9.50 24.81
CA VAL A 72 10.34 10.44 25.40
C VAL A 72 9.80 11.86 25.59
N SER A 73 8.67 12.23 24.99
CA SER A 73 8.12 13.60 25.12
C SER A 73 7.16 13.80 26.31
N ALA A 74 6.94 12.79 27.16
CA ALA A 74 6.04 12.87 28.31
C ALA A 74 6.73 13.00 29.69
N ARG A 75 8.05 13.22 29.74
CA ARG A 75 8.82 13.29 31.01
C ARG A 75 9.73 14.52 31.18
N LEU A 76 9.33 15.69 30.70
CA LEU A 76 9.98 16.97 31.04
C LEU A 76 8.95 18.03 31.42
#